data_AF-A0A388Q608-F1
#
_entry.id   AF-A0A388Q608-F1
#
_cell.length_a   1.000
_cell.length_b   1.000
_cell.length_c   1.000
_cell.angle_alpha   90.00
_cell.angle_beta   90.00
_cell.angle_gamma   90.00
#
_symmetry.space_group_name_H-M   'P 1'
#
loop_
_entity.id
_entity.type
_entity.pdbx_description
1 polymer ?
#
loop_
_entity_poly.entity_id
_entity_poly.type
_entity_poly.pdbx_seq_one_letter_code
_entity_poly.pdbx_strand_id
1 'polypeptide(L)'
;MYASKGNHIITTTIEHKAVLDTCKHLEKQGAEVTYLEVDDKGMINLHDLEKAITPKTILVAIMYANNEIGTVNPMREISAIAKKHGVLVMSDAVQAVGKIPVDVNKDGIDLMAFTAHKMYGPKGVGALYVRRKNPRVKVTAQMDGGGHERGMRSGTLNVPGIVGFGKACEICMEEMASDTARIIKLRDKLETPCYRLKKATSTVTRQTVCHMSQIFHLNMSKEKVC
;
A
#
# COMPACT_ATOMS: atom_id res chain seq x y z
N MET A 1 14.62 -19.41 5.45
CA MET A 1 13.33 -20.10 5.74
C MET A 1 12.34 -19.98 4.58
N TYR A 2 12.15 -18.80 3.98
CA TYR A 2 11.32 -18.69 2.77
C TYR A 2 12.07 -19.04 1.49
N ALA A 3 13.37 -18.73 1.41
CA ALA A 3 14.22 -19.11 0.27
C ALA A 3 14.23 -20.63 -0.03
N SER A 4 13.99 -21.49 0.98
CA SER A 4 13.85 -22.94 0.79
C SER A 4 12.46 -23.36 0.26
N LYS A 5 11.46 -22.48 0.34
CA LYS A 5 10.13 -22.71 -0.24
C LYS A 5 10.05 -22.19 -1.68
N GLY A 6 10.72 -21.08 -1.96
CA GLY A 6 10.75 -20.47 -3.27
C GLY A 6 11.35 -19.08 -3.23
N ASN A 7 11.44 -18.46 -4.40
CA ASN A 7 12.08 -17.18 -4.62
C ASN A 7 11.22 -16.24 -5.48
N HIS A 8 9.94 -16.56 -5.71
CA HIS A 8 9.05 -15.77 -6.55
C HIS A 8 8.20 -14.80 -5.73
N ILE A 9 8.14 -13.54 -6.16
CA ILE A 9 7.37 -12.43 -5.57
C ILE A 9 6.46 -11.86 -6.65
N ILE A 10 5.21 -11.56 -6.29
CA ILE A 10 4.26 -10.88 -7.19
C ILE A 10 3.99 -9.48 -6.64
N THR A 11 4.03 -8.49 -7.51
CA THR A 11 3.72 -7.08 -7.19
C THR A 11 3.05 -6.40 -8.38
N THR A 12 2.78 -5.09 -8.33
CA THR A 12 2.18 -4.33 -9.44
C THR A 12 3.16 -3.32 -10.05
N THR A 13 2.91 -2.88 -11.28
CA THR A 13 3.73 -1.84 -11.94
C THR A 13 3.54 -0.45 -11.33
N ILE A 14 2.46 -0.23 -10.58
CA ILE A 14 2.08 1.06 -9.98
C ILE A 14 2.40 1.16 -8.48
N GLU A 15 3.27 0.28 -7.97
CA GLU A 15 3.70 0.37 -6.57
C GLU A 15 4.57 1.60 -6.29
N HIS A 16 4.66 2.00 -5.02
CA HIS A 16 5.59 3.04 -4.60
C HIS A 16 7.04 2.57 -4.80
N LYS A 17 7.97 3.49 -5.07
CA LYS A 17 9.39 3.20 -5.30
C LYS A 17 10.04 2.36 -4.20
N ALA A 18 9.60 2.52 -2.95
CA ALA A 18 10.08 1.71 -1.84
C ALA A 18 9.83 0.20 -2.06
N VAL A 19 8.73 -0.19 -2.70
CA VAL A 19 8.44 -1.59 -3.06
C VAL A 19 9.15 -1.96 -4.35
N LEU A 20 9.01 -1.14 -5.41
CA LEU A 20 9.58 -1.44 -6.73
C LEU A 20 11.11 -1.56 -6.70
N ASP A 21 11.81 -0.64 -6.05
CA ASP A 21 13.27 -0.66 -6.00
C ASP A 21 13.79 -1.76 -5.06
N THR A 22 13.01 -2.12 -4.03
CA THR A 22 13.29 -3.31 -3.21
C THR A 22 13.15 -4.58 -4.05
N CYS A 23 12.10 -4.71 -4.86
CA CYS A 23 11.91 -5.84 -5.75
C CYS A 23 13.07 -5.94 -6.75
N LYS A 24 13.43 -4.84 -7.41
CA LYS A 24 14.60 -4.78 -8.32
C LYS A 24 15.92 -5.15 -7.64
N HIS A 25 16.08 -4.75 -6.38
CA HIS A 25 17.25 -5.14 -5.60
C HIS A 25 17.25 -6.65 -5.33
N LEU A 26 16.10 -7.24 -4.99
CA LEU A 26 15.95 -8.68 -4.78
C LEU A 26 16.13 -9.49 -6.07
N GLU A 27 15.73 -8.96 -7.22
CA GLU A 27 16.00 -9.58 -8.53
C GLU A 27 17.50 -9.78 -8.76
N LYS A 28 18.32 -8.77 -8.40
CA LYS A 28 19.79 -8.88 -8.46
C LYS A 28 20.35 -9.92 -7.48
N GLN A 29 19.59 -10.30 -6.45
CA GLN A 29 19.93 -11.36 -5.51
C GLN A 29 19.33 -12.72 -5.89
N GLY A 30 18.71 -12.84 -7.06
CA GLY A 30 18.16 -14.10 -7.59
C GLY A 30 16.69 -14.36 -7.25
N ALA A 31 15.96 -13.36 -6.75
CA ALA A 31 14.49 -13.44 -6.69
C ALA A 31 13.90 -13.32 -8.11
N GLU A 32 12.80 -14.03 -8.35
CA GLU A 32 11.97 -13.85 -9.54
C GLU A 32 10.83 -12.91 -9.15
N VAL A 33 10.59 -11.84 -9.93
CA VAL A 33 9.52 -10.89 -9.63
C VAL A 33 8.58 -10.76 -10.82
N THR A 34 7.30 -11.05 -10.58
CA THR A 34 6.23 -10.73 -11.52
C THR A 34 5.64 -9.37 -11.18
N TYR A 35 5.71 -8.44 -12.13
CA TYR A 35 5.05 -7.14 -12.06
C TYR A 35 3.74 -7.20 -12.86
N LEU A 36 2.62 -7.25 -12.16
CA LEU A 36 1.30 -7.26 -12.77
C LEU A 36 0.93 -5.88 -13.28
N GLU A 37 0.41 -5.83 -14.50
CA GLU A 37 -0.24 -4.65 -15.04
C GLU A 37 -1.59 -4.41 -14.36
N VAL A 38 -2.05 -3.16 -14.45
CA VAL A 38 -3.32 -2.71 -13.90
C VAL A 38 -4.18 -2.12 -15.03
N ASP A 39 -5.48 -2.02 -14.78
CA ASP A 39 -6.38 -1.36 -15.73
C ASP A 39 -6.20 0.18 -15.74
N ASP A 40 -6.99 0.86 -16.58
CA ASP A 40 -6.99 2.32 -16.71
C ASP A 40 -7.40 3.06 -15.43
N LYS A 41 -7.97 2.36 -14.45
CA LYS A 41 -8.32 2.87 -13.12
C LYS A 41 -7.28 2.51 -12.06
N GLY A 42 -6.18 1.86 -12.47
CA GLY A 42 -5.13 1.36 -11.59
C GLY A 42 -5.61 0.24 -10.66
N MET A 43 -6.63 -0.52 -11.08
CA MET A 43 -7.12 -1.69 -10.37
C MET A 43 -6.40 -2.95 -10.87
N ILE A 44 -6.02 -3.82 -9.94
CA ILE A 44 -5.46 -5.13 -10.26
C ILE A 44 -6.53 -6.10 -10.78
N ASN A 45 -6.19 -6.87 -11.81
CA ASN A 45 -6.98 -8.00 -12.24
C ASN A 45 -6.70 -9.23 -11.35
N LEU A 46 -7.68 -9.64 -10.56
CA LEU A 46 -7.58 -10.78 -9.62
C LEU A 46 -7.30 -12.12 -10.32
N HIS A 47 -7.79 -12.30 -11.54
CA HIS A 47 -7.54 -13.52 -12.30
C HIS A 47 -6.10 -13.59 -12.79
N ASP A 48 -5.51 -12.46 -13.18
CA ASP A 48 -4.10 -12.41 -13.57
C ASP A 48 -3.18 -12.62 -12.35
N LEU A 49 -3.59 -12.12 -11.18
CA LEU A 49 -2.95 -12.45 -9.91
C LEU A 49 -2.98 -13.96 -9.63
N GLU A 50 -4.14 -14.61 -9.70
CA GLU A 50 -4.25 -16.05 -9.43
C GLU A 50 -3.42 -16.88 -10.42
N LYS A 51 -3.39 -16.48 -11.70
CA LYS A 51 -2.55 -17.12 -12.73
C LYS A 51 -1.05 -16.94 -12.53
N ALA A 52 -0.63 -15.80 -11.98
CA ALA A 52 0.79 -15.52 -11.73
C ALA A 52 1.35 -16.34 -10.54
N ILE A 53 0.49 -16.89 -9.67
CA ILE A 53 0.94 -17.70 -8.54
C ILE A 53 1.50 -19.04 -9.02
N THR A 54 2.79 -19.23 -8.80
CA THR A 54 3.51 -20.50 -9.00
C THR A 54 3.79 -21.21 -7.67
N PRO A 55 4.17 -22.50 -7.68
CA PRO A 55 4.62 -23.22 -6.48
C PRO A 55 5.84 -22.59 -5.77
N LYS A 56 6.59 -21.71 -6.44
CA LYS A 56 7.75 -20.98 -5.89
C LYS A 56 7.36 -19.62 -5.30
N THR A 57 6.10 -19.22 -5.39
CA THR A 57 5.64 -17.91 -4.91
C THR A 57 5.63 -17.88 -3.39
N ILE A 58 6.31 -16.91 -2.81
CA ILE A 58 6.39 -16.76 -1.34
C ILE A 58 5.69 -15.51 -0.84
N LEU A 59 5.50 -14.51 -1.70
CA LEU A 59 4.95 -13.22 -1.30
C LEU A 59 4.16 -12.57 -2.45
N VAL A 60 2.97 -12.07 -2.12
CA VAL A 60 2.25 -11.06 -2.90
C VAL A 60 2.39 -9.73 -2.17
N ALA A 61 2.99 -8.73 -2.81
CA ALA A 61 3.23 -7.40 -2.26
C ALA A 61 2.45 -6.36 -3.07
N ILE A 62 1.28 -5.94 -2.56
CA ILE A 62 0.39 -5.00 -3.25
C ILE A 62 -0.03 -3.90 -2.28
N MET A 63 0.17 -2.64 -2.66
CA MET A 63 -0.28 -1.49 -1.88
C MET A 63 -1.79 -1.52 -1.63
N TYR A 64 -2.20 -1.10 -0.44
CA TYR A 64 -3.61 -1.02 -0.05
C TYR A 64 -4.32 0.07 -0.85
N ALA A 65 -3.67 1.25 -0.96
CA ALA A 65 -4.18 2.39 -1.69
C ALA A 65 -3.04 3.10 -2.42
N ASN A 66 -3.26 3.43 -3.69
CA ASN A 66 -2.25 4.08 -4.51
C ASN A 66 -2.00 5.53 -4.13
N ASN A 67 -0.73 5.92 -4.08
CA ASN A 67 -0.31 7.25 -3.62
C ASN A 67 -0.39 8.35 -4.67
N GLU A 68 -0.62 8.01 -5.93
CA GLU A 68 -0.75 8.98 -7.04
C GLU A 68 -2.23 9.18 -7.36
N ILE A 69 -2.95 8.08 -7.55
CA ILE A 69 -4.33 8.11 -8.03
C ILE A 69 -5.33 7.81 -6.91
N GLY A 70 -4.93 7.21 -5.79
CA GLY A 70 -5.84 6.93 -4.67
C GLY A 70 -6.69 5.67 -4.79
N THR A 71 -6.58 4.89 -5.87
CA THR A 71 -7.31 3.62 -6.04
C THR A 71 -6.99 2.66 -4.89
N VAL A 72 -8.03 2.06 -4.32
CA VAL A 72 -7.98 1.11 -3.20
C VAL A 72 -8.10 -0.30 -3.75
N ASN A 73 -7.08 -1.13 -3.51
CA ASN A 73 -7.07 -2.51 -3.97
C ASN A 73 -7.99 -3.40 -3.11
N PRO A 74 -8.61 -4.44 -3.70
CA PRO A 74 -9.50 -5.38 -3.02
C PRO A 74 -8.69 -6.38 -2.18
N MET A 75 -8.16 -5.91 -1.03
CA MET A 75 -7.20 -6.68 -0.23
C MET A 75 -7.76 -7.99 0.33
N ARG A 76 -9.07 -8.08 0.58
CA ARG A 76 -9.73 -9.32 1.05
C ARG A 76 -9.71 -10.40 0.00
N GLU A 77 -9.97 -10.03 -1.24
CA GLU A 77 -10.00 -10.90 -2.39
C GLU A 77 -8.57 -11.35 -2.75
N ILE A 78 -7.62 -10.39 -2.75
CA ILE A 78 -6.18 -10.67 -2.92
C ILE A 78 -5.70 -11.69 -1.88
N SER A 79 -6.02 -11.46 -0.59
CA SER A 79 -5.58 -12.37 0.47
C SER A 79 -6.30 -13.71 0.46
N ALA A 80 -7.56 -13.76 0.06
CA ALA A 80 -8.26 -15.02 -0.15
C ALA A 80 -7.57 -15.88 -1.23
N ILE A 81 -7.17 -15.28 -2.35
CA ILE A 81 -6.42 -15.96 -3.41
C ILE A 81 -5.07 -16.42 -2.87
N ALA A 82 -4.24 -15.53 -2.32
CA ALA A 82 -2.91 -15.88 -1.81
C ALA A 82 -2.96 -17.00 -0.76
N LYS A 83 -3.95 -16.97 0.13
CA LYS A 83 -4.13 -17.97 1.19
C LYS A 83 -4.44 -19.36 0.65
N LYS A 84 -5.20 -19.49 -0.45
CA LYS A 84 -5.44 -20.80 -1.11
C LYS A 84 -4.14 -21.49 -1.50
N HIS A 85 -3.12 -20.69 -1.85
CA HIS A 85 -1.81 -21.17 -2.29
C HIS A 85 -0.74 -21.12 -1.19
N GLY A 86 -1.10 -20.76 0.05
CA GLY A 86 -0.14 -20.65 1.16
C GLY A 86 0.91 -19.54 0.98
N VAL A 87 0.59 -18.52 0.18
CA VAL A 87 1.44 -17.38 -0.13
C VAL A 87 1.15 -16.25 0.87
N LEU A 88 2.19 -15.53 1.32
CA LEU A 88 2.04 -14.41 2.24
C LEU A 88 1.54 -13.16 1.52
N VAL A 89 0.81 -12.30 2.22
CA VAL A 89 0.41 -10.98 1.71
C VAL A 89 1.08 -9.86 2.47
N MET A 90 1.85 -9.04 1.76
CA MET A 90 2.35 -7.75 2.23
C MET A 90 1.55 -6.62 1.58
N SER A 91 1.22 -5.59 2.37
CA SER A 91 0.61 -4.38 1.84
C SER A 91 1.28 -3.12 2.34
N ASP A 92 1.61 -2.21 1.40
CA ASP A 92 1.90 -0.82 1.72
C ASP A 92 0.57 -0.09 1.96
N ALA A 93 0.29 0.24 3.22
CA ALA A 93 -0.93 0.91 3.63
C ALA A 93 -0.69 2.37 4.02
N VAL A 94 0.43 2.97 3.61
CA VAL A 94 0.81 4.37 3.93
C VAL A 94 -0.28 5.38 3.57
N GLN A 95 -1.03 5.14 2.49
CA GLN A 95 -2.13 6.01 2.08
C GLN A 95 -3.52 5.55 2.53
N ALA A 96 -3.65 4.36 3.10
CA ALA A 96 -4.93 3.82 3.55
C ALA A 96 -5.16 4.04 5.06
N VAL A 97 -4.15 3.70 5.89
CA VAL A 97 -4.27 3.83 7.35
C VAL A 97 -4.56 5.28 7.72
N GLY A 98 -5.48 5.47 8.66
CA GLY A 98 -5.92 6.79 9.14
C GLY A 98 -6.86 7.55 8.20
N LYS A 99 -7.10 7.04 6.98
CA LYS A 99 -7.98 7.68 5.99
C LYS A 99 -9.21 6.86 5.65
N ILE A 100 -9.07 5.54 5.62
CA ILE A 100 -10.16 4.59 5.41
C ILE A 100 -10.08 3.46 6.44
N PRO A 101 -11.19 2.73 6.69
CA PRO A 101 -11.16 1.57 7.57
C PRO A 101 -10.18 0.51 7.05
N VAL A 102 -9.23 0.12 7.89
CA VAL A 102 -8.24 -0.93 7.60
C VAL A 102 -8.26 -1.93 8.75
N ASP A 103 -8.38 -3.22 8.45
CA ASP A 103 -8.38 -4.28 9.45
C ASP A 103 -7.55 -5.46 8.95
N VAL A 104 -6.34 -5.60 9.50
CA VAL A 104 -5.38 -6.65 9.09
C VAL A 104 -5.93 -8.07 9.22
N ASN A 105 -6.93 -8.31 10.07
CA ASN A 105 -7.54 -9.62 10.21
C ASN A 105 -8.64 -9.84 9.18
N LYS A 106 -9.54 -8.88 9.01
CA LYS A 106 -10.60 -8.98 7.97
C LYS A 106 -10.00 -8.97 6.57
N ASP A 107 -8.93 -8.21 6.35
CA ASP A 107 -8.29 -8.03 5.06
C ASP A 107 -7.23 -9.11 4.76
N GLY A 108 -6.95 -9.99 5.73
CA GLY A 108 -6.05 -11.14 5.54
C GLY A 108 -4.58 -10.78 5.31
N ILE A 109 -4.13 -9.63 5.81
CA ILE A 109 -2.79 -9.08 5.54
C ILE A 109 -1.75 -9.66 6.52
N ASP A 110 -0.65 -10.21 6.01
CA ASP A 110 0.40 -10.85 6.84
C ASP A 110 1.50 -9.87 7.27
N LEU A 111 1.80 -8.91 6.40
CA LEU A 111 2.74 -7.83 6.61
C LEU A 111 2.10 -6.51 6.17
N MET A 112 2.18 -5.46 6.97
CA MET A 112 1.66 -4.14 6.57
C MET A 112 2.59 -3.01 6.97
N ALA A 113 3.00 -2.20 6.01
CA ALA A 113 3.83 -1.02 6.24
C ALA A 113 2.96 0.24 6.28
N PHE A 114 3.23 1.14 7.24
CA PHE A 114 2.56 2.43 7.36
C PHE A 114 3.44 3.45 8.12
N THR A 115 3.17 4.74 7.94
CA THR A 115 4.00 5.84 8.48
C THR A 115 3.15 6.93 9.10
N ALA A 116 3.72 7.64 10.09
CA ALA A 116 3.00 8.70 10.80
C ALA A 116 2.76 9.95 9.94
N HIS A 117 3.73 10.39 9.14
CA HIS A 117 3.64 11.68 8.43
C HIS A 117 2.65 11.74 7.26
N LYS A 118 2.01 10.62 6.92
CA LYS A 118 0.86 10.57 6.00
C LYS A 118 -0.48 10.50 6.74
N MET A 119 -0.44 10.60 8.06
CA MET A 119 -1.56 10.67 9.01
C MET A 119 -1.34 11.81 10.01
N TYR A 120 -0.77 12.93 9.54
CA TYR A 120 -0.53 14.13 10.36
C TYR A 120 0.46 13.98 11.54
N GLY A 121 1.13 12.83 11.67
CA GLY A 121 2.18 12.62 12.67
C GLY A 121 3.57 13.07 12.22
N PRO A 122 4.59 12.89 13.07
CA PRO A 122 5.96 13.34 12.77
C PRO A 122 6.62 12.54 11.64
N LYS A 123 7.53 13.19 10.90
CA LYS A 123 8.41 12.50 9.94
C LYS A 123 9.46 11.66 10.69
N GLY A 124 9.99 10.63 10.02
CA GLY A 124 11.06 9.79 10.58
C GLY A 124 10.59 8.67 11.51
N VAL A 125 9.29 8.36 11.51
CA VAL A 125 8.73 7.21 12.24
C VAL A 125 7.66 6.49 11.40
N GLY A 126 7.64 5.16 11.53
CA GLY A 126 6.69 4.28 10.89
C GLY A 126 6.67 2.92 11.58
N ALA A 127 5.81 2.03 11.11
CA ALA A 127 5.65 0.70 11.68
C ALA A 127 5.48 -0.35 10.58
N LEU A 128 5.89 -1.57 10.91
CA LEU A 128 5.62 -2.78 10.16
C LEU A 128 4.80 -3.70 11.04
N TYR A 129 3.54 -3.91 10.69
CA TYR A 129 2.75 -4.99 11.26
C TYR A 129 3.29 -6.33 10.74
N VAL A 130 3.49 -7.28 11.65
CA VAL A 130 3.91 -8.66 11.34
C VAL A 130 2.95 -9.62 12.03
N ARG A 131 2.23 -10.42 11.24
CA ARG A 131 1.23 -11.36 11.76
C ARG A 131 1.87 -12.41 12.68
N ARG A 132 1.32 -12.54 13.89
CA ARG A 132 1.86 -13.43 14.93
C ARG A 132 1.39 -14.88 14.81
N LYS A 133 0.19 -15.12 14.29
CA LYS A 133 -0.44 -16.46 14.24
C LYS A 133 -1.33 -16.59 12.99
N ASN A 134 -1.44 -17.82 12.49
CA ASN A 134 -2.34 -18.25 11.43
C ASN A 134 -2.32 -17.39 10.14
N PRO A 135 -1.19 -17.33 9.42
CA PRO A 135 0.09 -17.98 9.68
C PRO A 135 1.00 -17.18 10.64
N ARG A 136 1.97 -17.85 11.27
CA ARG A 136 3.04 -17.15 11.99
C ARG A 136 4.09 -16.68 10.99
N VAL A 137 4.20 -15.37 10.81
CA VAL A 137 5.19 -14.76 9.92
C VAL A 137 6.50 -14.56 10.68
N LYS A 138 7.63 -14.80 10.00
CA LYS A 138 8.98 -14.58 10.54
C LYS A 138 9.80 -13.80 9.53
N VAL A 139 10.23 -12.59 9.87
CA VAL A 139 11.09 -11.78 9.01
C VAL A 139 12.55 -11.86 9.45
N THR A 140 13.47 -11.83 8.50
CA THR A 140 14.90 -11.66 8.80
C THR A 140 15.18 -10.18 9.01
N ALA A 141 15.82 -9.81 10.13
CA ALA A 141 16.21 -8.43 10.39
C ALA A 141 17.11 -7.91 9.26
N GLN A 142 16.86 -6.66 8.84
CA GLN A 142 17.71 -5.93 7.90
C GLN A 142 18.70 -5.00 8.63
N MET A 143 18.53 -4.85 9.94
CA MET A 143 19.37 -4.00 10.80
C MET A 143 19.77 -4.81 12.03
N ASP A 144 21.07 -5.05 12.18
CA ASP A 144 21.66 -5.75 13.31
C ASP A 144 22.04 -4.78 14.46
N GLY A 145 22.21 -5.31 15.68
CA GLY A 145 22.59 -4.54 16.87
C GLY A 145 21.62 -4.63 18.06
N GLY A 146 21.87 -5.54 18.99
CA GLY A 146 21.19 -5.61 20.28
C GLY A 146 19.79 -6.24 20.26
N GLY A 147 19.27 -6.68 19.12
CA GLY A 147 18.06 -7.52 19.06
C GLY A 147 16.75 -6.81 19.46
N HIS A 148 16.69 -5.48 19.30
CA HIS A 148 15.51 -4.66 19.58
C HIS A 148 14.29 -5.08 18.74
N GLU A 149 13.09 -4.64 19.13
CA GLU A 149 11.83 -4.97 18.44
C GLU A 149 11.68 -6.48 18.17
N ARG A 150 11.99 -7.29 19.19
CA ARG A 150 11.94 -8.77 19.13
C ARG A 150 12.90 -9.37 18.09
N GLY A 151 14.04 -8.72 17.88
CA GLY A 151 15.03 -9.13 16.90
C GLY A 151 14.65 -8.84 15.45
N MET A 152 13.64 -8.01 15.19
CA MET A 152 13.21 -7.68 13.82
C MET A 152 13.80 -6.36 13.31
N ARG A 153 14.07 -5.40 14.20
CA ARG A 153 14.68 -4.11 13.85
C ARG A 153 15.51 -3.59 15.01
N SER A 154 16.82 -3.61 14.84
CA SER A 154 17.78 -3.12 15.83
C SER A 154 17.89 -1.60 15.89
N GLY A 155 18.40 -1.08 17.02
CA GLY A 155 18.65 0.34 17.26
C GLY A 155 17.67 0.96 18.25
N THR A 156 18.14 1.97 18.97
CA THR A 156 17.37 2.70 19.99
C THR A 156 16.08 3.27 19.39
N LEU A 157 15.00 3.19 20.18
CA LEU A 157 13.68 3.65 19.78
C LEU A 157 13.60 5.17 19.83
N ASN A 158 13.09 5.78 18.76
CA ASN A 158 12.79 7.21 18.71
C ASN A 158 11.51 7.48 19.54
N VAL A 159 11.64 7.56 20.86
CA VAL A 159 10.51 7.68 21.80
C VAL A 159 9.58 8.85 21.44
N PRO A 160 10.05 10.09 21.20
CA PRO A 160 9.16 11.19 20.80
C PRO A 160 8.42 10.92 19.49
N GLY A 161 9.11 10.33 18.50
CA GLY A 161 8.49 9.92 17.24
C GLY A 161 7.39 8.88 17.44
N ILE A 162 7.65 7.86 18.27
CA ILE A 162 6.69 6.78 18.56
C ILE A 162 5.47 7.33 19.30
N VAL A 163 5.65 8.22 20.29
CA VAL A 163 4.54 8.88 21.00
C VAL A 163 3.70 9.71 20.03
N GLY A 164 4.34 10.55 19.20
CA GLY A 164 3.63 11.35 18.20
C GLY A 164 2.90 10.49 17.17
N PHE A 165 3.46 9.35 16.80
CA PHE A 165 2.81 8.38 15.93
C PHE A 165 1.57 7.75 16.60
N GLY A 166 1.69 7.30 17.85
CA GLY A 166 0.57 6.76 18.61
C GLY A 166 -0.59 7.77 18.70
N LYS A 167 -0.30 9.03 19.03
CA LYS A 167 -1.33 10.08 19.11
C LYS A 167 -1.95 10.40 17.76
N ALA A 168 -1.18 10.40 16.68
CA ALA A 168 -1.70 10.57 15.32
C ALA A 168 -2.68 9.44 14.96
N CYS A 169 -2.35 8.18 15.28
CA CYS A 169 -3.25 7.04 15.07
C CYS A 169 -4.55 7.15 15.87
N GLU A 170 -4.47 7.59 17.12
CA GLU A 170 -5.63 7.81 18.01
C GLU A 170 -6.58 8.87 17.41
N ILE A 171 -6.06 10.05 17.06
CA ILE A 171 -6.85 11.14 16.45
C ILE A 171 -7.48 10.68 15.14
N CYS A 172 -6.69 10.06 14.25
CA CYS A 172 -7.22 9.56 12.98
C CYS A 172 -8.32 8.52 13.18
N MET A 173 -8.27 7.69 14.22
CA MET A 173 -9.33 6.70 14.51
C MET A 173 -10.64 7.37 14.95
N GLU A 174 -10.55 8.43 15.76
CA GLU A 174 -11.71 9.18 16.25
C GLU A 174 -12.36 10.02 15.16
N GLU A 175 -11.54 10.68 14.33
CA GLU A 175 -12.00 11.68 13.37
C GLU A 175 -12.22 11.13 11.96
N MET A 176 -11.82 9.88 11.67
CA MET A 176 -11.79 9.30 10.31
C MET A 176 -13.08 9.53 9.53
N ALA A 177 -14.23 9.26 10.16
CA ALA A 177 -15.53 9.32 9.51
C ALA A 177 -15.93 10.75 9.17
N SER A 178 -15.78 11.68 10.12
CA SER A 178 -16.05 13.10 9.91
C SER A 178 -15.11 13.72 8.87
N ASP A 179 -13.83 13.38 8.93
CA ASP A 179 -12.84 13.92 7.99
C ASP A 179 -13.05 13.38 6.58
N THR A 180 -13.32 12.08 6.44
CA THR A 180 -13.70 11.48 5.15
C THR A 180 -14.91 12.18 4.55
N ALA A 181 -15.98 12.39 5.33
CA ALA A 181 -17.18 13.06 4.86
C ALA A 181 -16.92 14.52 4.43
N ARG A 182 -16.07 15.24 5.17
CA ARG A 182 -15.67 16.62 4.86
C ARG A 182 -14.82 16.68 3.59
N ILE A 183 -13.83 15.80 3.47
CA ILE A 183 -12.86 15.81 2.36
C ILE A 183 -13.52 15.37 1.07
N ILE A 184 -14.44 14.40 1.08
CA ILE A 184 -15.25 14.05 -0.10
C ILE A 184 -15.95 15.29 -0.66
N LYS A 185 -16.61 16.10 0.18
CA LYS A 185 -17.28 17.33 -0.27
C LYS A 185 -16.30 18.33 -0.90
N LEU A 186 -15.10 18.47 -0.33
CA LEU A 186 -14.07 19.37 -0.85
C LEU A 186 -13.49 18.88 -2.18
N ARG A 187 -13.20 17.58 -2.27
CA ARG A 187 -12.75 16.92 -3.51
C ARG A 187 -13.80 17.10 -4.61
N ASP A 188 -15.06 16.76 -4.34
CA ASP A 188 -16.13 16.86 -5.33
C ASP A 188 -16.36 18.31 -5.76
N LYS A 189 -16.21 19.28 -4.84
CA LYS A 189 -16.25 20.72 -5.15
C LYS A 189 -15.11 21.14 -6.08
N LEU A 190 -13.92 20.55 -5.93
CA LEU A 190 -12.77 20.79 -6.80
C LEU A 190 -12.92 20.12 -8.17
N GLU A 191 -13.35 18.86 -8.20
CA GLU A 191 -13.36 18.03 -9.41
C GLU A 191 -14.57 18.27 -10.32
N THR A 192 -15.76 18.52 -9.75
CA THR A 192 -16.99 18.68 -10.53
C THR A 192 -16.90 19.79 -11.60
N PRO A 193 -16.32 20.98 -11.31
CA PRO A 193 -16.10 22.00 -12.33
C PRO A 193 -15.10 21.56 -13.41
N CYS A 194 -14.06 20.82 -13.05
CA CYS A 194 -13.03 20.36 -13.98
C CYS A 194 -13.60 19.42 -15.04
N TYR A 195 -14.61 18.60 -14.73
CA TYR A 195 -15.27 17.73 -15.72
C TYR A 195 -16.01 18.47 -16.83
N ARG A 196 -16.30 19.77 -16.64
CA ARG A 196 -16.91 20.61 -17.68
C ARG A 196 -15.88 21.11 -18.70
N LEU A 197 -14.59 21.00 -18.40
CA LEU A 197 -13.52 21.28 -19.35
C LEU A 197 -13.42 20.09 -20.32
N LYS A 198 -13.56 20.33 -21.63
CA LYS A 198 -13.70 19.34 -22.73
C LYS A 198 -12.57 18.28 -22.86
N LYS A 199 -11.66 18.16 -21.90
CA LYS A 199 -10.51 17.23 -21.89
C LYS A 199 -10.28 16.53 -20.53
N ALA A 200 -11.16 16.69 -19.54
CA ALA A 200 -11.00 16.03 -18.25
C ALA A 200 -11.78 14.69 -18.20
N THR A 201 -11.08 13.58 -17.96
CA THR A 201 -11.68 12.28 -17.64
C THR A 201 -11.49 12.00 -16.15
N SER A 202 -12.48 11.34 -15.53
CA SER A 202 -12.46 10.95 -14.12
C SER A 202 -12.28 9.45 -13.99
N THR A 203 -11.40 9.01 -13.09
CA THR A 203 -11.33 7.62 -12.62
C THR A 203 -11.98 7.45 -11.24
N VAL A 204 -12.71 8.47 -10.74
CA VAL A 204 -13.20 8.49 -9.35
C VAL A 204 -14.29 7.45 -9.21
N THR A 205 -13.99 6.42 -8.42
CA THR A 205 -14.94 5.38 -8.04
C THR A 205 -15.18 5.43 -6.53
N ARG A 206 -16.15 4.66 -6.03
CA ARG A 206 -16.33 4.44 -4.58
C ARG A 206 -15.10 3.78 -3.92
N GLN A 207 -14.13 3.31 -4.70
CA GLN A 207 -12.92 2.62 -4.26
C GLN A 207 -11.68 3.54 -4.33
N THR A 208 -11.85 4.86 -4.17
CA THR A 208 -10.72 5.81 -4.13
C THR A 208 -10.63 6.47 -2.75
N VAL A 209 -9.42 6.61 -2.20
CA VAL A 209 -9.17 7.39 -0.99
C VAL A 209 -9.47 8.87 -1.28
N CYS A 210 -10.41 9.46 -0.53
CA CYS A 210 -10.89 10.83 -0.78
C CYS A 210 -9.83 11.93 -0.66
N HIS A 211 -8.70 11.65 0.00
CA HIS A 211 -7.59 12.59 0.18
C HIS A 211 -6.71 12.72 -1.07
N MET A 212 -6.95 11.91 -2.11
CA MET A 212 -6.27 12.00 -3.40
C MET A 212 -7.26 12.54 -4.43
N SER A 213 -6.92 13.64 -5.09
CA SER A 213 -7.69 14.18 -6.20
C SER A 213 -7.25 13.52 -7.51
N GLN A 214 -8.19 13.06 -8.31
CA GLN A 214 -7.93 12.40 -9.59
C GLN A 214 -8.24 13.32 -10.78
N ILE A 215 -7.66 14.52 -10.78
CA ILE A 215 -7.72 15.39 -11.96
C ILE A 215 -6.60 14.98 -12.90
N PHE A 216 -6.95 14.15 -13.90
CA PHE A 216 -6.05 13.85 -15.01
C PHE A 216 -6.25 14.85 -16.14
N HIS A 217 -5.16 15.54 -16.52
CA HIS A 217 -5.09 16.27 -17.78
C HIS A 217 -4.57 15.31 -18.86
N LEU A 218 -5.46 14.66 -19.61
CA LEU A 218 -5.09 14.02 -20.87
C LEU A 218 -5.03 15.12 -21.94
N ASN A 219 -3.83 15.34 -22.49
CA ASN A 219 -3.45 16.35 -23.48
C ASN A 219 -3.16 17.77 -22.98
N MET A 220 -1.95 17.98 -22.46
CA MET A 220 -1.11 19.04 -23.03
C MET A 220 -0.46 18.49 -24.30
N SER A 221 -1.27 18.32 -25.35
CA SER A 221 -0.71 18.23 -26.70
C SER A 221 0.15 19.45 -26.93
N LYS A 222 1.28 19.27 -27.59
CA LYS A 222 2.22 20.29 -28.05
C LYS A 222 1.53 21.38 -28.91
N GLU A 223 0.70 22.21 -28.32
CA GLU A 223 0.21 23.44 -28.92
C GLU A 223 1.03 24.57 -28.33
N LYS A 224 2.04 24.94 -29.13
CA LYS A 224 2.83 26.16 -29.15
C LYS A 224 2.64 27.09 -27.95
N VAL A 225 3.73 27.24 -27.20
CA VAL A 225 4.06 28.49 -26.51
C VAL A 225 3.92 29.64 -27.52
N CYS A 226 3.01 30.56 -27.24
CA CYS A 226 3.06 31.94 -27.70
C CYS A 226 2.96 32.83 -26.45
#